data_AF-A0A3D2R5B7-F1
#
_entry.id   AF-A0A3D2R5B7-F1
#
_cell.length_a   1.000
_cell.length_b   1.000
_cell.length_c   1.000
_cell.angle_alpha   90.00
_cell.angle_beta   90.00
_cell.angle_gamma   90.00
#
_symmetry.space_group_name_H-M   'P 1'
#
loop_
_entity.id
_entity.type
_entity.pdbx_description
1 polymer ?
#
loop_
_entity_poly.entity_id
_entity_poly.type
_entity_poly.pdbx_seq_one_letter_code
_entity_poly.pdbx_strand_id
1 'polypeptide(L)'
;MAKRISITRTLNTLPLAISRSEELSLFLVTRHMLDVDPAIALTLDRHAPLMIGISAGLSALLMVYLAIAAVFHKNTRMQAIETLSVFTQKMHYFREIIEILLRSKMWLPGLKEYLEEEYEGLTFFQVKEFYNGKSKLAIEFMEEHHQYNDTENLYLEFKSLLMTHPLEPIKGDHVVYPEVYDKAIVQQWLRHKCGSGLWYYFGYKYGEFKGALDYNAVFERHQEKIMNLALSISNEAFQDSSFNEVFLAKLGEYMNQEIMPKLLLYRDQTQTNLPALMNYLYAIFATLMGFGVLLPMIALLFQLSLSFLVFGISVTLSVLVYVALGLYPFLYREANAKKA
;
A
#
# COMPACT_ATOMS: atom_id res chain seq x y z
N MET A 1 -11.34 15.12 36.43
CA MET A 1 -11.07 14.85 35.00
C MET A 1 -10.35 13.50 34.90
N ALA A 2 -11.09 12.40 34.94
CA ALA A 2 -10.51 11.05 34.93
C ALA A 2 -10.13 10.69 33.49
N LYS A 3 -8.83 10.48 33.27
CA LYS A 3 -8.26 10.02 32.00
C LYS A 3 -8.89 8.65 31.70
N ARG A 4 -9.76 8.55 30.68
CA ARG A 4 -10.21 7.25 30.15
C ARG A 4 -8.97 6.53 29.64
N ILE A 5 -8.38 5.71 30.49
CA ILE A 5 -7.35 4.74 30.11
C ILE A 5 -8.04 3.82 29.11
N SER A 6 -7.64 3.86 27.83
CA SER A 6 -8.26 3.01 26.83
C SER A 6 -8.00 1.56 27.25
N ILE A 7 -9.06 0.78 27.39
CA ILE A 7 -9.03 -0.63 27.81
C ILE A 7 -8.06 -1.43 26.92
N THR A 8 -7.93 -1.04 25.65
CA THR A 8 -6.97 -1.55 24.67
C THR A 8 -5.50 -1.31 25.03
N ARG A 9 -5.14 -0.22 25.71
CA ARG A 9 -3.74 0.06 26.09
C ARG A 9 -3.34 -0.77 27.31
N THR A 10 -4.25 -0.97 28.26
CA THR A 10 -4.06 -1.81 29.45
C THR A 10 -3.95 -3.30 29.14
N LEU A 11 -4.75 -3.82 28.20
CA LEU A 11 -4.66 -5.23 27.77
C LEU A 11 -3.35 -5.56 27.04
N ASN A 12 -2.71 -4.59 26.38
CA ASN A 12 -1.47 -4.81 25.65
C ASN A 12 -0.22 -4.79 26.54
N THR A 13 -0.25 -4.02 27.64
CA THR A 13 0.88 -3.94 28.58
C THR A 13 0.79 -4.98 29.69
N LEU A 14 -0.37 -5.60 29.89
CA LEU A 14 -0.60 -6.59 30.95
C LEU A 14 0.30 -7.82 30.81
N PRO A 15 0.39 -8.49 29.64
CA PRO A 15 1.24 -9.67 29.49
C PRO A 15 2.71 -9.34 29.75
N LEU A 16 3.17 -8.17 29.30
CA LEU A 16 4.55 -7.70 29.50
C LEU A 16 4.83 -7.35 30.97
N ALA A 17 3.87 -6.74 31.66
CA ALA A 17 4.02 -6.40 33.07
C ALA A 17 4.03 -7.65 33.95
N ILE A 18 3.14 -8.61 33.66
CA ILE A 18 3.08 -9.90 34.35
C ILE A 18 4.38 -10.67 34.11
N SER A 19 4.81 -10.81 32.86
CA SER A 19 6.02 -11.56 32.52
C SER A 19 7.27 -10.95 33.16
N ARG A 20 7.41 -9.61 33.19
CA ARG A 20 8.53 -8.95 33.86
C ARG A 20 8.50 -9.12 35.38
N SER A 21 7.31 -9.06 35.98
CA SER A 21 7.17 -9.28 37.43
C SER A 21 7.51 -10.72 37.83
N GLU A 22 7.14 -11.67 36.97
CA GLU A 22 7.47 -13.08 37.13
C GLU A 22 8.96 -13.32 36.97
N GLU A 23 9.60 -12.77 35.92
CA GLU A 23 11.05 -12.87 35.68
C GLU A 23 11.86 -12.45 36.91
N LEU A 24 11.55 -11.28 37.48
CA LEU A 24 12.24 -10.75 38.65
C LEU A 24 11.99 -11.64 39.89
N SER A 25 10.76 -12.11 40.07
CA SER A 25 10.39 -12.97 41.19
C SER A 25 11.10 -14.33 41.10
N LEU A 26 11.12 -14.95 39.92
CA LEU A 26 11.80 -16.21 39.68
C LEU A 26 13.30 -16.07 39.95
N PHE A 27 13.92 -15.02 39.40
CA PHE A 27 15.35 -14.78 39.58
C PHE A 27 15.71 -14.61 41.06
N LEU A 28 14.97 -13.80 41.81
CA LEU A 28 15.24 -13.54 43.22
C LEU A 28 14.98 -14.79 44.08
N VAL A 29 13.89 -15.52 43.84
CA VAL A 29 13.55 -16.73 44.60
C VAL A 29 14.55 -17.84 44.33
N THR A 30 14.88 -18.12 43.07
CA THR A 30 15.84 -19.16 42.72
C THR A 30 17.24 -18.81 43.24
N ARG A 31 17.65 -17.54 43.16
CA ARG A 31 18.93 -17.08 43.75
C ARG A 31 18.97 -17.25 45.27
N HIS A 32 17.89 -16.88 45.97
CA HIS A 32 17.82 -17.07 47.41
C HIS A 32 17.86 -18.55 47.80
N MET A 33 17.18 -19.42 47.07
CA MET A 33 17.19 -20.87 47.32
C MET A 33 18.57 -21.49 47.09
N LEU A 34 19.34 -20.96 46.15
CA LEU A 34 20.73 -21.36 45.89
C LEU A 34 21.69 -21.00 47.02
N ASP A 35 21.43 -19.90 47.73
CA ASP A 35 22.23 -19.50 48.90
C ASP A 35 21.88 -20.33 50.15
N VAL A 36 20.67 -20.92 50.19
CA VAL A 36 20.14 -21.66 51.35
C VAL A 36 20.45 -23.17 51.29
N ASP A 37 20.42 -23.79 50.11
CA ASP A 37 20.68 -25.24 49.95
C ASP A 37 21.59 -25.55 48.74
N PRO A 38 22.84 -26.01 48.97
CA PRO A 38 23.77 -26.34 47.89
C PRO A 38 23.33 -27.55 47.05
N ALA A 39 22.42 -28.41 47.53
CA ALA A 39 21.88 -29.53 46.74
C ALA A 39 21.05 -29.05 45.54
N ILE A 40 20.46 -27.85 45.65
CA ILE A 40 19.68 -27.22 44.57
C ILE A 40 20.60 -26.79 43.41
N ALA A 41 21.84 -26.38 43.68
CA ALA A 41 22.82 -26.08 42.63
C ALA A 41 23.13 -27.30 41.76
N LEU A 42 23.28 -28.46 42.40
CA LEU A 42 23.64 -29.72 41.75
C LEU A 42 22.49 -30.28 40.89
N THR A 43 21.25 -30.08 41.34
CA THR A 43 20.07 -30.43 40.53
C THR A 43 19.86 -29.47 39.35
N LEU A 44 20.10 -28.16 39.53
CA LEU A 44 19.97 -27.18 38.45
C LEU A 44 20.98 -27.44 37.32
N ASP A 45 22.23 -27.71 37.68
CA ASP A 45 23.29 -28.03 36.73
C ASP A 45 22.97 -29.32 35.94
N ARG A 46 22.43 -30.34 36.62
CA ARG A 46 22.01 -31.60 36.00
C ARG A 46 20.85 -31.43 35.00
N HIS A 47 19.94 -30.49 35.23
CA HIS A 47 18.75 -30.27 34.38
C HIS A 47 18.91 -29.15 33.35
N ALA A 48 19.98 -28.33 33.44
CA ALA A 48 20.26 -27.27 32.48
C ALA A 48 20.30 -27.75 31.01
N PRO A 49 20.89 -28.92 30.66
CA PRO A 49 20.88 -29.41 29.28
C PRO A 49 19.48 -29.66 28.71
N LEU A 50 18.54 -30.13 29.55
CA LEU A 50 17.17 -30.37 29.14
C LEU A 50 16.43 -29.05 28.85
N MET A 51 16.65 -28.02 29.67
CA MET A 51 16.09 -26.68 29.45
C MET A 51 16.64 -26.02 28.18
N ILE A 52 17.95 -26.19 27.93
CA ILE A 52 18.58 -25.76 26.67
C ILE A 52 17.93 -26.51 25.50
N GLY A 53 17.74 -27.83 25.61
CA GLY A 53 17.11 -28.64 24.57
C GLY A 53 15.69 -28.21 24.22
N ILE A 54 14.85 -27.91 25.22
CA ILE A 54 13.48 -27.40 25.00
C ILE A 54 13.52 -26.03 24.32
N SER A 55 14.37 -25.12 24.82
CA SER A 55 14.51 -23.76 24.26
C SER A 55 15.04 -23.79 22.83
N ALA A 56 16.00 -24.68 22.54
CA ALA A 56 16.55 -24.90 21.22
C ALA A 56 15.51 -25.49 20.26
N GLY A 57 14.72 -26.47 20.72
CA GLY A 57 13.63 -27.04 19.92
C GLY A 57 12.57 -26.00 19.54
N LEU A 58 12.11 -25.20 20.52
CA LEU A 58 11.16 -24.12 20.27
C LEU A 58 11.73 -23.04 19.34
N SER A 59 13.00 -22.66 19.54
CA SER A 59 13.68 -21.68 18.69
C SER A 59 13.84 -22.20 17.26
N ALA A 60 14.17 -23.49 17.08
CA ALA A 60 14.27 -24.12 15.78
C ALA A 60 12.92 -24.15 15.05
N LEU A 61 11.83 -24.49 15.74
CA LEU A 61 10.48 -24.44 15.17
C LEU A 61 10.08 -23.02 14.75
N LEU A 62 10.35 -22.02 15.60
CA LEU A 62 10.10 -20.61 15.27
C LEU A 62 10.94 -20.15 14.07
N MET A 63 12.21 -20.55 14.01
CA MET A 63 13.09 -20.22 12.88
C MET A 63 12.58 -20.79 11.56
N VAL A 64 12.16 -22.07 11.55
CA VAL A 64 11.57 -22.70 10.36
C VAL A 64 10.30 -21.94 9.93
N TYR A 65 9.42 -21.62 10.87
CA TYR A 65 8.22 -20.83 10.58
C TYR A 65 8.56 -19.44 10.00
N LEU A 66 9.50 -18.71 10.62
CA LEU A 66 9.93 -17.38 10.18
C LEU A 66 10.57 -17.43 8.79
N ALA A 67 11.36 -18.45 8.50
CA ALA A 67 11.96 -18.67 7.19
C ALA A 67 10.88 -18.91 6.12
N ILE A 68 9.92 -19.80 6.39
CA ILE A 68 8.78 -20.05 5.50
C ILE A 68 7.99 -18.76 5.27
N ALA A 69 7.62 -18.06 6.33
CA ALA A 69 6.87 -16.80 6.26
C ALA A 69 7.62 -15.72 5.46
N ALA A 70 8.94 -15.61 5.63
CA ALA A 70 9.76 -14.67 4.85
C ALA A 70 9.78 -15.01 3.36
N VAL A 71 9.88 -16.29 2.99
CA VAL A 71 9.80 -16.73 1.58
C VAL A 71 8.41 -16.43 1.00
N PHE A 72 7.33 -16.76 1.71
CA PHE A 72 5.97 -16.42 1.27
C PHE A 72 5.77 -14.91 1.11
N HIS A 73 6.29 -14.10 2.04
CA HIS A 73 6.20 -12.64 1.95
C HIS A 73 7.00 -12.09 0.76
N LYS A 74 8.19 -12.64 0.48
CA LYS A 74 8.96 -12.30 -0.72
C LYS A 74 8.21 -12.64 -2.00
N ASN A 75 7.64 -13.85 -2.08
CA ASN A 75 6.91 -14.31 -3.26
C ASN A 75 5.65 -13.47 -3.52
N THR A 76 4.87 -13.19 -2.48
CA THR A 76 3.67 -12.33 -2.59
C THR A 76 4.03 -10.91 -3.02
N ARG A 77 5.12 -10.33 -2.48
CA ARG A 77 5.62 -9.02 -2.93
C ARG A 77 6.06 -9.03 -4.38
N MET A 78 6.76 -10.08 -4.83
CA MET A 78 7.20 -10.21 -6.22
C MET A 78 6.00 -10.32 -7.18
N GLN A 79 5.00 -11.11 -6.83
CA GLN A 79 3.75 -11.21 -7.59
C GLN A 79 2.98 -9.87 -7.62
N ALA A 80 2.97 -9.13 -6.52
CA ALA A 80 2.37 -7.79 -6.47
C ALA A 80 3.12 -6.79 -7.37
N ILE A 81 4.45 -6.86 -7.43
CA ILE A 81 5.28 -6.03 -8.34
C ILE A 81 4.99 -6.36 -9.80
N GLU A 82 4.96 -7.65 -10.15
CA GLU A 82 4.64 -8.10 -11.50
C GLU A 82 3.24 -7.65 -11.92
N THR A 83 2.26 -7.85 -11.03
CA THR A 83 0.88 -7.42 -11.27
C THR A 83 0.81 -5.89 -11.41
N LEU A 84 1.48 -5.14 -10.54
CA LEU A 84 1.56 -3.68 -10.62
C LEU A 84 2.14 -3.22 -11.97
N SER A 85 3.22 -3.85 -12.45
CA SER A 85 3.83 -3.55 -13.74
C SER A 85 2.83 -3.70 -14.89
N VAL A 86 2.01 -4.77 -14.87
CA VAL A 86 0.93 -4.95 -15.86
C VAL A 86 -0.08 -3.80 -15.81
N PHE A 87 -0.55 -3.39 -14.64
CA PHE A 87 -1.49 -2.27 -14.51
C PHE A 87 -0.86 -0.91 -14.88
N THR A 88 0.41 -0.69 -14.55
CA THR A 88 1.18 0.48 -14.98
C THR A 88 1.22 0.55 -16.51
N GLN A 89 1.51 -0.57 -17.17
CA GLN A 89 1.58 -0.63 -18.63
C GLN A 89 0.21 -0.40 -19.28
N LYS A 90 -0.87 -0.94 -18.71
CA LYS A 90 -2.23 -0.62 -19.16
C LYS A 90 -2.55 0.88 -19.03
N MET A 91 -2.09 1.51 -17.94
CA MET A 91 -2.22 2.96 -17.77
C MET A 91 -1.37 3.74 -18.79
N HIS A 92 -0.20 3.25 -19.18
CA HIS A 92 0.59 3.82 -20.28
C HIS A 92 -0.18 3.82 -21.59
N TYR A 93 -0.75 2.68 -21.99
CA TYR A 93 -1.57 2.59 -23.20
C TYR A 93 -2.77 3.54 -23.16
N PHE A 94 -3.43 3.65 -22.01
CA PHE A 94 -4.54 4.59 -21.88
C PHE A 94 -4.09 6.05 -22.00
N ARG A 95 -2.99 6.44 -21.35
CA ARG A 95 -2.43 7.80 -21.49
C ARG A 95 -2.02 8.10 -22.92
N GLU A 96 -1.49 7.13 -23.64
CA GLU A 96 -1.18 7.29 -25.06
C GLU A 96 -2.44 7.50 -25.90
N ILE A 97 -3.54 6.78 -25.62
CA ILE A 97 -4.85 7.05 -26.25
C ILE A 97 -5.31 8.48 -25.95
N ILE A 98 -5.25 8.90 -24.69
CA ILE A 98 -5.64 10.25 -24.26
C ILE A 98 -4.79 11.31 -24.95
N GLU A 99 -3.48 11.09 -25.08
CA GLU A 99 -2.58 11.99 -25.80
C GLU A 99 -2.97 12.13 -27.27
N ILE A 100 -3.28 11.02 -27.95
CA ILE A 100 -3.74 11.03 -29.34
C ILE A 100 -5.05 11.82 -29.48
N LEU A 101 -6.02 11.59 -28.59
CA LEU A 101 -7.30 12.30 -28.59
C LEU A 101 -7.12 13.80 -28.32
N LEU A 102 -6.30 14.17 -27.33
CA LEU A 102 -5.98 15.55 -26.99
C LEU A 102 -5.35 16.30 -28.18
N ARG A 103 -4.47 15.64 -28.95
CA ARG A 103 -3.83 16.22 -30.14
C ARG A 103 -4.72 16.20 -31.38
N SER A 104 -5.79 15.44 -31.40
CA SER A 104 -6.67 15.30 -32.56
C SER A 104 -7.46 16.57 -32.88
N LYS A 105 -8.20 16.53 -33.99
CA LYS A 105 -9.12 17.58 -34.45
C LYS A 105 -10.55 17.41 -33.92
N MET A 106 -10.76 16.55 -32.92
CA MET A 106 -12.09 16.30 -32.37
C MET A 106 -12.69 17.48 -31.59
N TRP A 107 -11.86 18.46 -31.24
CA TRP A 107 -12.23 19.61 -30.42
C TRP A 107 -12.75 20.76 -31.28
N LEU A 108 -13.56 21.62 -30.67
CA LEU A 108 -13.90 22.91 -31.28
C LEU A 108 -12.63 23.73 -31.59
N PRO A 109 -12.57 24.40 -32.76
CA PRO A 109 -11.46 25.31 -33.06
C PRO A 109 -11.33 26.40 -32.00
N GLY A 110 -10.11 26.70 -31.55
CA GLY A 110 -9.85 27.72 -30.53
C GLY A 110 -9.84 27.19 -29.09
N LEU A 111 -10.40 26.00 -28.81
CA LEU A 111 -10.43 25.45 -27.44
C LEU A 111 -9.03 25.27 -26.85
N LYS A 112 -8.09 24.79 -27.68
CA LYS A 112 -6.72 24.52 -27.24
C LYS A 112 -6.01 25.82 -26.95
N GLU A 113 -6.10 26.77 -27.88
CA GLU A 113 -5.51 28.10 -27.75
C GLU A 113 -6.04 28.81 -26.49
N TYR A 114 -7.36 28.77 -26.26
CA TYR A 114 -7.98 29.32 -25.06
C TYR A 114 -7.39 28.73 -23.76
N LEU A 115 -7.31 27.41 -23.65
CA LEU A 115 -6.84 26.76 -22.42
C LEU A 115 -5.32 26.80 -22.24
N GLU A 116 -4.55 26.81 -23.33
CA GLU A 116 -3.09 26.76 -23.27
C GLU A 116 -2.44 28.14 -23.23
N GLU A 117 -3.09 29.18 -23.78
CA GLU A 117 -2.58 30.56 -23.77
C GLU A 117 -3.26 31.41 -22.69
N GLU A 118 -4.60 31.42 -22.61
CA GLU A 118 -5.31 32.30 -21.65
C GLU A 118 -5.32 31.72 -20.22
N TYR A 119 -5.40 30.39 -20.10
CA TYR A 119 -5.45 29.66 -18.83
C TYR A 119 -4.20 28.80 -18.59
N GLU A 120 -3.03 29.27 -19.03
CA GLU A 120 -1.77 28.54 -18.90
C GLU A 120 -1.52 28.09 -17.45
N GLY A 121 -1.30 26.79 -17.27
CA GLY A 121 -1.02 26.19 -15.96
C GLY A 121 -2.26 25.83 -15.13
N LEU A 122 -3.47 26.12 -15.61
CA LEU A 122 -4.70 25.61 -15.00
C LEU A 122 -4.76 24.08 -15.10
N THR A 123 -5.08 23.44 -13.99
CA THR A 123 -5.25 21.97 -13.94
C THR A 123 -6.69 21.61 -13.59
N PHE A 124 -7.13 20.45 -14.07
CA PHE A 124 -8.44 19.89 -13.71
C PHE A 124 -8.66 19.79 -12.19
N PHE A 125 -7.61 19.45 -11.43
CA PHE A 125 -7.70 19.34 -9.98
C PHE A 125 -7.99 20.69 -9.33
N GLN A 126 -7.38 21.77 -9.81
CA GLN A 126 -7.66 23.12 -9.31
C GLN A 126 -9.09 23.54 -9.63
N VAL A 127 -9.60 23.22 -10.83
CA VAL A 127 -10.99 23.47 -11.21
C VAL A 127 -11.96 22.67 -10.34
N LYS A 128 -11.71 21.39 -10.09
CA LYS A 128 -12.58 20.57 -9.21
C LYS A 128 -12.51 20.97 -7.74
N GLU A 129 -11.40 21.54 -7.31
CA GLU A 129 -11.16 21.99 -5.93
C GLU A 129 -11.30 23.52 -5.78
N PHE A 130 -11.96 24.22 -6.72
CA PHE A 130 -12.04 25.70 -6.75
C PHE A 130 -12.64 26.29 -5.46
N TYR A 131 -13.60 25.58 -4.85
CA TYR A 131 -14.24 25.98 -3.58
C TYR A 131 -13.27 26.10 -2.40
N ASN A 132 -12.07 25.52 -2.50
CA ASN A 132 -11.03 25.68 -1.48
C ASN A 132 -10.36 27.07 -1.54
N GLY A 133 -10.65 27.89 -2.55
CA GLY A 133 -10.14 29.26 -2.69
C GLY A 133 -8.63 29.37 -2.95
N LYS A 134 -7.97 28.25 -3.27
CA LYS A 134 -6.49 28.19 -3.39
C LYS A 134 -5.96 28.66 -4.74
N SER A 135 -6.78 28.67 -5.77
CA SER A 135 -6.38 29.06 -7.13
C SER A 135 -7.27 30.18 -7.63
N LYS A 136 -6.70 31.38 -7.79
CA LYS A 136 -7.37 32.54 -8.39
C LYS A 136 -7.79 32.25 -9.83
N LEU A 137 -6.90 31.59 -10.58
CA LEU A 137 -7.13 31.20 -11.98
C LEU A 137 -8.32 30.23 -12.13
N ALA A 138 -8.49 29.30 -11.20
CA ALA A 138 -9.63 28.39 -11.21
C ALA A 138 -10.95 29.10 -10.86
N ILE A 139 -10.91 30.15 -10.03
CA ILE A 139 -12.10 30.95 -9.73
C ILE A 139 -12.49 31.75 -10.97
N GLU A 140 -11.53 32.43 -11.60
CA GLU A 140 -11.76 33.19 -12.84
C GLU A 140 -12.35 32.30 -13.94
N PHE A 141 -11.76 31.12 -14.16
CA PHE A 141 -12.26 30.13 -15.11
C PHE A 141 -13.71 29.66 -14.83
N MET A 142 -14.09 29.57 -13.56
CA MET A 142 -15.42 29.12 -13.15
C MET A 142 -16.47 30.25 -13.17
N GLU A 143 -16.02 31.52 -13.11
CA GLU A 143 -16.88 32.71 -13.18
C GLU A 143 -17.16 33.15 -14.62
N GLU A 144 -16.29 32.80 -15.57
CA GLU A 144 -16.49 33.08 -16.99
C GLU A 144 -17.59 32.21 -17.63
N HIS A 145 -18.22 32.73 -18.68
CA HIS A 145 -19.13 31.95 -19.51
C HIS A 145 -18.34 30.92 -20.33
N HIS A 146 -18.65 29.63 -20.17
CA HIS A 146 -18.06 28.54 -20.95
C HIS A 146 -18.37 28.70 -22.45
N GLN A 147 -17.33 29.02 -23.23
CA GLN A 147 -17.44 29.36 -24.65
C GLN A 147 -17.41 28.11 -25.55
N TYR A 148 -16.97 26.97 -25.02
CA TYR A 148 -16.78 25.73 -25.77
C TYR A 148 -17.69 24.60 -25.29
N ASN A 149 -18.91 24.97 -24.86
CA ASN A 149 -19.99 24.03 -24.55
C ASN A 149 -19.54 22.98 -23.52
N ASP A 150 -18.89 23.42 -22.44
CA ASP A 150 -18.32 22.64 -21.32
C ASP A 150 -17.22 21.63 -21.68
N THR A 151 -16.78 21.55 -22.95
CA THR A 151 -15.71 20.63 -23.37
C THR A 151 -14.34 21.00 -22.78
N GLU A 152 -14.19 22.21 -22.25
CA GLU A 152 -13.01 22.69 -21.53
C GLU A 152 -12.67 21.77 -20.35
N ASN A 153 -13.70 21.32 -19.63
CA ASN A 153 -13.53 20.41 -18.49
C ASN A 153 -12.96 19.05 -18.93
N LEU A 154 -13.44 18.51 -20.06
CA LEU A 154 -12.92 17.26 -20.61
C LEU A 154 -11.46 17.41 -21.04
N TYR A 155 -11.14 18.53 -21.68
CA TYR A 155 -9.78 18.82 -22.12
C TYR A 155 -8.81 18.90 -20.95
N LEU A 156 -9.18 19.64 -19.88
CA LEU A 156 -8.39 19.72 -18.66
C LEU A 156 -8.25 18.34 -17.98
N GLU A 157 -9.32 17.55 -17.96
CA GLU A 157 -9.29 16.18 -17.43
C GLU A 157 -8.28 15.31 -18.20
N PHE A 158 -8.28 15.37 -19.53
CA PHE A 158 -7.31 14.66 -20.36
C PHE A 158 -5.88 15.10 -20.07
N LYS A 159 -5.62 16.41 -19.94
CA LYS A 159 -4.29 16.89 -19.50
C LYS A 159 -3.94 16.36 -18.12
N SER A 160 -4.88 16.26 -17.19
CA SER A 160 -4.61 15.72 -15.85
C SER A 160 -4.23 14.23 -15.84
N LEU A 161 -4.75 13.43 -16.76
CA LEU A 161 -4.37 12.02 -16.94
C LEU A 161 -2.94 11.86 -17.46
N LEU A 162 -2.44 12.87 -18.16
CA LEU A 162 -1.08 12.89 -18.68
C LEU A 162 -0.05 13.40 -17.64
N MET A 163 -0.48 13.93 -16.48
CA MET A 163 0.41 14.39 -15.40
C MET A 163 1.03 13.23 -14.62
N THR A 164 2.24 13.41 -14.07
CA THR A 164 2.88 12.46 -13.15
C THR A 164 2.83 12.92 -11.69
N HIS A 165 2.54 14.19 -11.44
CA HIS A 165 2.43 14.77 -10.11
C HIS A 165 1.30 15.82 -10.07
N PRO A 166 0.46 15.90 -9.00
CA PRO A 166 -0.73 16.77 -8.99
C PRO A 166 -0.46 18.28 -9.10
N LEU A 167 0.74 18.71 -8.72
CA LEU A 167 1.13 20.13 -8.68
C LEU A 167 1.99 20.54 -9.89
N GLU A 168 2.38 19.59 -10.73
CA GLU A 168 3.26 19.84 -11.86
C GLU A 168 2.44 19.76 -13.15
N PRO A 169 1.89 20.90 -13.64
CA PRO A 169 1.21 20.92 -14.92
C PRO A 169 2.18 20.50 -16.03
N ILE A 170 1.63 19.87 -17.06
CA ILE A 170 2.41 19.45 -18.21
C ILE A 170 2.86 20.70 -18.95
N LYS A 171 4.18 20.86 -19.07
CA LYS A 171 4.79 21.92 -19.88
C LYS A 171 5.19 21.34 -21.23
N GLY A 172 4.47 21.73 -22.28
CA GLY A 172 4.71 21.29 -23.64
C GLY A 172 4.25 19.87 -23.94
N ASP A 173 4.85 19.29 -24.98
CA ASP A 173 4.32 18.11 -25.67
C ASP A 173 4.87 16.76 -25.18
N HIS A 174 5.60 16.72 -24.06
CA HIS A 174 6.26 15.49 -23.63
C HIS A 174 5.53 14.82 -22.46
N VAL A 175 4.88 13.68 -22.75
CA VAL A 175 4.27 12.81 -21.75
C VAL A 175 5.35 11.88 -21.17
N VAL A 176 5.50 11.89 -19.85
CA VAL A 176 6.43 11.01 -19.13
C VAL A 176 5.71 9.73 -18.70
N TYR A 177 6.30 8.57 -19.02
CA TYR A 177 5.77 7.25 -18.67
C TYR A 177 6.65 6.61 -17.57
N PRO A 178 6.29 6.75 -16.28
CA PRO A 178 7.11 6.25 -15.18
C PRO A 178 6.99 4.74 -15.00
N GLU A 179 8.04 4.09 -14.50
CA GLU A 179 7.98 2.66 -14.14
C GLU A 179 6.94 2.38 -13.05
N VAL A 180 6.75 3.34 -12.14
CA VAL A 180 5.71 3.33 -11.10
C VAL A 180 5.18 4.75 -10.94
N TYR A 181 3.88 4.93 -11.09
CA TYR A 181 3.21 6.22 -10.86
C TYR A 181 3.42 6.72 -9.43
N ASP A 182 3.20 8.00 -9.12
CA ASP A 182 3.17 8.47 -7.72
C ASP A 182 1.81 8.17 -7.05
N LYS A 183 1.78 8.00 -5.71
CA LYS A 183 0.52 7.69 -5.00
C LYS A 183 -0.41 8.89 -5.04
N ALA A 184 0.14 10.08 -4.89
CA ALA A 184 -0.60 11.33 -4.86
C ALA A 184 -1.36 11.56 -6.18
N ILE A 185 -0.75 11.27 -7.33
CA ILE A 185 -1.42 11.46 -8.63
C ILE A 185 -2.54 10.44 -8.84
N VAL A 186 -2.29 9.15 -8.56
CA VAL A 186 -3.33 8.11 -8.73
C VAL A 186 -4.51 8.34 -7.78
N GLN A 187 -4.23 8.80 -6.55
CA GLN A 187 -5.29 9.18 -5.62
C GLN A 187 -6.09 10.39 -6.09
N GLN A 188 -5.44 11.39 -6.71
CA GLN A 188 -6.15 12.53 -7.27
C GLN A 188 -7.03 12.14 -8.46
N TRP A 189 -6.54 11.26 -9.33
CA TRP A 189 -7.37 10.70 -10.41
C TRP A 189 -8.62 10.00 -9.86
N LEU A 190 -8.46 9.13 -8.86
CA LEU A 190 -9.60 8.43 -8.25
C LEU A 190 -10.56 9.36 -7.50
N ARG A 191 -10.02 10.31 -6.73
CA ARG A 191 -10.82 11.28 -5.95
C ARG A 191 -11.75 12.10 -6.85
N HIS A 192 -11.21 12.58 -7.96
CA HIS A 192 -11.93 13.44 -8.90
C HIS A 192 -12.51 12.69 -10.09
N LYS A 193 -12.47 11.36 -10.07
CA LYS A 193 -12.95 10.47 -11.15
C LYS A 193 -12.36 10.82 -12.53
N CYS A 194 -11.08 11.22 -12.58
CA CYS A 194 -10.37 11.42 -13.83
C CYS A 194 -10.36 10.12 -14.63
N GLY A 195 -10.68 10.18 -15.92
CA GLY A 195 -10.94 9.03 -16.77
C GLY A 195 -12.43 8.80 -17.04
N SER A 196 -13.33 9.34 -16.20
CA SER A 196 -14.77 9.24 -16.41
C SER A 196 -15.32 10.22 -17.45
N GLY A 197 -14.54 11.24 -17.86
CA GLY A 197 -14.92 12.19 -18.90
C GLY A 197 -15.29 11.51 -20.20
N LEU A 198 -14.51 10.51 -20.65
CA LEU A 198 -14.84 9.74 -21.84
C LEU A 198 -16.25 9.10 -21.76
N TRP A 199 -16.59 8.48 -20.63
CA TRP A 199 -17.92 7.92 -20.38
C TRP A 199 -19.02 8.99 -20.35
N TYR A 200 -18.75 10.13 -19.69
CA TYR A 200 -19.73 11.19 -19.55
C TYR A 200 -20.04 11.87 -20.89
N TYR A 201 -19.01 12.30 -21.63
CA TYR A 201 -19.16 13.09 -22.86
C TYR A 201 -19.52 12.24 -24.08
N PHE A 202 -19.03 11.00 -24.20
CA PHE A 202 -19.32 10.11 -25.34
C PHE A 202 -20.41 9.06 -25.06
N GLY A 203 -20.81 8.90 -23.80
CA GLY A 203 -21.87 7.97 -23.40
C GLY A 203 -23.09 8.71 -22.88
N TYR A 204 -23.03 9.13 -21.60
CA TYR A 204 -24.21 9.63 -20.89
C TYR A 204 -24.82 10.90 -21.52
N LYS A 205 -23.97 11.83 -21.98
CA LYS A 205 -24.38 13.14 -22.50
C LYS A 205 -24.02 13.39 -23.96
N TYR A 206 -23.68 12.36 -24.73
CA TYR A 206 -23.20 12.55 -26.10
C TYR A 206 -24.17 13.33 -27.00
N GLY A 207 -25.47 13.17 -26.82
CA GLY A 207 -26.49 13.94 -27.55
C GLY A 207 -26.35 15.46 -27.40
N GLU A 208 -25.88 15.95 -26.24
CA GLU A 208 -25.64 17.37 -25.94
C GLU A 208 -24.33 17.86 -26.55
N PHE A 209 -23.30 17.00 -26.61
CA PHE A 209 -21.93 17.38 -27.01
C PHE A 209 -21.53 17.00 -28.43
N LYS A 210 -22.34 16.25 -29.18
CA LYS A 210 -22.04 15.81 -30.56
C LYS A 210 -21.66 16.93 -31.54
N GLY A 211 -22.11 18.17 -31.28
CA GLY A 211 -21.78 19.34 -32.09
C GLY A 211 -20.46 20.01 -31.69
N ALA A 212 -19.93 19.70 -30.50
CA ALA A 212 -18.68 20.24 -29.97
C ALA A 212 -17.54 19.21 -29.95
N LEU A 213 -17.86 17.91 -29.99
CA LEU A 213 -16.91 16.81 -29.99
C LEU A 213 -17.12 15.92 -31.23
N ASP A 214 -16.24 16.05 -32.21
CA ASP A 214 -16.27 15.25 -33.44
C ASP A 214 -15.21 14.15 -33.40
N TYR A 215 -15.57 12.99 -32.86
CA TYR A 215 -14.64 11.85 -32.85
C TYR A 215 -14.29 11.36 -34.27
N ASN A 216 -15.12 11.62 -35.29
CA ASN A 216 -14.83 11.24 -36.68
C ASN A 216 -13.67 12.06 -37.28
N ALA A 217 -13.39 13.24 -36.71
CA ALA A 217 -12.25 14.07 -37.11
C ALA A 217 -10.89 13.51 -36.65
N VAL A 218 -10.86 12.44 -35.85
CA VAL A 218 -9.64 11.70 -35.53
C VAL A 218 -9.17 10.96 -36.79
N PHE A 219 -7.93 11.19 -37.24
CA PHE A 219 -7.39 10.51 -38.42
C PHE A 219 -7.48 8.98 -38.33
N GLU A 220 -7.85 8.31 -39.42
CA GLU A 220 -8.08 6.86 -39.47
C GLU A 220 -6.90 6.04 -38.92
N ARG A 221 -5.66 6.42 -39.26
CA ARG A 221 -4.45 5.80 -38.68
C ARG A 221 -4.37 5.92 -37.16
N HIS A 222 -4.83 7.04 -36.60
CA HIS A 222 -4.88 7.24 -35.15
C HIS A 222 -6.02 6.45 -34.52
N GLN A 223 -7.16 6.31 -35.21
CA GLN A 223 -8.25 5.45 -34.75
C GLN A 223 -7.78 3.99 -34.65
N GLU A 224 -7.13 3.46 -35.68
CA GLU A 224 -6.55 2.10 -35.69
C GLU A 224 -5.54 1.92 -34.55
N LYS A 225 -4.65 2.90 -34.35
CA LYS A 225 -3.70 2.89 -33.25
C LYS A 225 -4.39 2.85 -31.89
N ILE A 226 -5.43 3.68 -31.68
CA ILE A 226 -6.22 3.69 -30.44
C ILE A 226 -6.87 2.33 -30.20
N MET A 227 -7.44 1.71 -31.23
CA MET A 227 -8.04 0.38 -31.11
C MET A 227 -7.00 -0.67 -30.70
N ASN A 228 -5.82 -0.67 -31.31
CA ASN A 228 -4.73 -1.59 -30.95
C ASN A 228 -4.23 -1.38 -29.51
N LEU A 229 -4.15 -0.13 -29.07
CA LEU A 229 -3.81 0.20 -27.68
C LEU A 229 -4.90 -0.28 -26.72
N ALA A 230 -6.19 -0.13 -27.07
CA ALA A 230 -7.30 -0.62 -26.26
C ALA A 230 -7.30 -2.16 -26.14
N LEU A 231 -7.03 -2.88 -27.24
CA LEU A 231 -6.86 -4.34 -27.20
C LEU A 231 -5.67 -4.76 -26.30
N SER A 232 -4.61 -3.94 -26.25
CA SER A 232 -3.47 -4.15 -25.35
C SER A 232 -3.81 -3.86 -23.88
N ILE A 233 -4.80 -3.02 -23.60
CA ILE A 233 -5.37 -2.81 -22.26
C ILE A 233 -6.19 -4.04 -21.83
N SER A 234 -7.11 -4.48 -22.70
CA SER A 234 -7.94 -5.66 -22.46
C SER A 234 -8.56 -6.17 -23.76
N ASN A 235 -8.02 -7.28 -24.29
CA ASN A 235 -8.57 -7.90 -25.49
C ASN A 235 -10.04 -8.32 -25.27
N GLU A 236 -10.34 -8.94 -24.13
CA GLU A 236 -11.70 -9.38 -23.77
C GLU A 236 -12.71 -8.22 -23.78
N ALA A 237 -12.32 -7.03 -23.30
CA ALA A 237 -13.23 -5.91 -23.25
C ALA A 237 -13.43 -5.23 -24.61
N PHE A 238 -12.44 -5.27 -25.51
CA PHE A 238 -12.43 -4.41 -26.71
C PHE A 238 -12.38 -5.14 -28.06
N GLN A 239 -12.24 -6.47 -28.11
CA GLN A 239 -12.13 -7.25 -29.35
C GLN A 239 -13.25 -7.01 -30.38
N ASP A 240 -14.49 -6.83 -29.90
CA ASP A 240 -15.69 -6.67 -30.75
C ASP A 240 -16.07 -5.19 -30.92
N SER A 241 -15.20 -4.27 -30.49
CA SER A 241 -15.46 -2.83 -30.54
C SER A 241 -14.96 -2.23 -31.85
N SER A 242 -15.67 -1.22 -32.34
CA SER A 242 -15.21 -0.33 -33.41
C SER A 242 -15.00 1.07 -32.85
N PHE A 243 -14.18 1.89 -33.53
CA PHE A 243 -13.92 3.25 -33.08
C PHE A 243 -15.18 4.12 -33.28
N ASN A 244 -15.85 4.42 -32.17
CA ASN A 244 -17.05 5.25 -32.09
C ASN A 244 -17.24 5.81 -30.67
N GLU A 245 -18.29 6.59 -30.45
CA GLU A 245 -18.64 7.17 -29.15
C GLU A 245 -18.88 6.11 -28.07
N VAL A 246 -19.51 4.98 -28.42
CA VAL A 246 -19.79 3.87 -27.48
C VAL A 246 -18.49 3.24 -27.01
N PHE A 247 -17.53 3.03 -27.90
CA PHE A 247 -16.19 2.55 -27.57
C PHE A 247 -15.46 3.52 -26.64
N LEU A 248 -15.46 4.82 -26.96
CA LEU A 248 -14.81 5.83 -26.12
C LEU A 248 -15.41 5.85 -24.72
N ALA A 249 -16.74 5.80 -24.62
CA ALA A 249 -17.43 5.73 -23.33
C ALA A 249 -17.06 4.47 -22.52
N LYS A 250 -17.07 3.31 -23.18
CA LYS A 250 -16.68 2.02 -22.59
C LYS A 250 -15.22 2.03 -22.11
N LEU A 251 -14.32 2.64 -22.87
CA LEU A 251 -12.91 2.79 -22.50
C LEU A 251 -12.77 3.60 -21.20
N GLY A 252 -13.42 4.76 -21.12
CA GLY A 252 -13.41 5.60 -19.92
C GLY A 252 -13.94 4.88 -18.69
N GLU A 253 -15.07 4.18 -18.85
CA GLU A 253 -15.68 3.40 -17.78
C GLU A 253 -14.77 2.27 -17.29
N TYR A 254 -14.21 1.48 -18.21
CA TYR A 254 -13.30 0.38 -17.89
C TYR A 254 -12.05 0.87 -17.14
N MET A 255 -11.45 1.98 -17.59
CA MET A 255 -10.26 2.52 -16.92
C MET A 255 -10.55 2.99 -15.50
N ASN A 256 -11.68 3.66 -15.29
CA ASN A 256 -12.07 4.20 -14.00
C ASN A 256 -12.55 3.13 -13.00
N GLN A 257 -13.22 2.07 -13.48
CA GLN A 257 -13.75 1.01 -12.62
C GLN A 257 -12.75 -0.13 -12.37
N GLU A 258 -11.93 -0.49 -13.36
CA GLU A 258 -11.07 -1.67 -13.29
C GLU A 258 -9.59 -1.30 -13.12
N ILE A 259 -9.07 -0.40 -13.94
CA ILE A 259 -7.61 -0.20 -14.02
C ILE A 259 -7.09 0.73 -12.91
N MET A 260 -7.64 1.93 -12.76
CA MET A 260 -7.15 2.92 -11.79
C MET A 260 -7.28 2.45 -10.32
N PRO A 261 -8.40 1.84 -9.89
CA PRO A 261 -8.51 1.34 -8.52
C PRO A 261 -7.51 0.22 -8.23
N LYS A 262 -7.33 -0.71 -9.18
CA LYS A 262 -6.37 -1.81 -9.05
C LYS A 262 -4.92 -1.31 -9.07
N LEU A 263 -4.60 -0.29 -9.87
CA LEU A 263 -3.30 0.38 -9.87
C LEU A 263 -2.94 0.89 -8.46
N LEU A 264 -3.87 1.56 -7.78
CA LEU A 264 -3.65 2.03 -6.40
C LEU A 264 -3.52 0.86 -5.42
N LEU A 265 -4.40 -0.15 -5.53
CA LEU A 265 -4.41 -1.32 -4.64
C LEU A 265 -3.07 -2.08 -4.68
N TYR A 266 -2.60 -2.44 -5.87
CA TYR A 266 -1.35 -3.21 -6.02
C TYR A 266 -0.13 -2.37 -5.64
N ARG A 267 -0.17 -1.05 -5.88
CA ARG A 267 0.89 -0.16 -5.43
C ARG A 267 1.04 -0.18 -3.92
N ASP A 268 -0.07 -0.09 -3.18
CA ASP A 268 -0.03 -0.16 -1.72
C ASP A 268 0.46 -1.52 -1.21
N GLN A 269 0.17 -2.62 -1.91
CA GLN A 269 0.66 -3.96 -1.57
C GLN A 269 2.17 -4.12 -1.77
N THR A 270 2.79 -3.41 -2.70
CA THR A 270 4.26 -3.48 -2.91
C THR A 270 5.09 -2.75 -1.85
N GLN A 271 4.46 -1.82 -1.13
CA GLN A 271 5.10 -0.99 -0.10
C GLN A 271 4.89 -1.51 1.33
N THR A 272 4.16 -2.61 1.53
CA THR A 272 3.97 -3.14 2.89
C THR A 272 5.28 -3.68 3.46
N ASN A 273 5.71 -3.09 4.57
CA ASN A 273 6.77 -3.63 5.43
C ASN A 273 6.40 -5.03 5.96
N LEU A 274 7.39 -5.74 6.51
CA LEU A 274 7.18 -7.01 7.22
C LEU A 274 5.96 -6.91 8.16
N PRO A 275 5.01 -7.86 8.10
CA PRO A 275 3.85 -7.86 8.97
C PRO A 275 4.27 -7.71 10.43
N ALA A 276 3.51 -6.94 11.22
CA ALA A 276 3.80 -6.72 12.63
C ALA A 276 3.94 -8.04 13.42
N LEU A 277 3.19 -9.07 13.00
CA LEU A 277 3.30 -10.43 13.52
C LEU A 277 4.69 -11.05 13.30
N MET A 278 5.32 -10.85 12.14
CA MET A 278 6.67 -11.37 11.89
C MET A 278 7.68 -10.70 12.83
N ASN A 279 7.60 -9.38 13.00
CA ASN A 279 8.49 -8.66 13.94
C ASN A 279 8.29 -9.13 15.40
N TYR A 280 7.05 -9.37 15.81
CA TYR A 280 6.72 -9.94 17.12
C TYR A 280 7.35 -11.32 17.34
N LEU A 281 7.21 -12.22 16.36
CA LEU A 281 7.77 -13.57 16.43
C LEU A 281 9.30 -13.57 16.34
N TYR A 282 9.91 -12.67 15.57
CA TYR A 282 11.36 -12.47 15.55
C TYR A 282 11.91 -12.06 16.91
N ALA A 283 11.23 -11.16 17.63
CA ALA A 283 11.65 -10.74 18.97
C ALA A 283 11.61 -11.90 19.98
N ILE A 284 10.56 -12.73 19.92
CA ILE A 284 10.45 -13.94 20.75
C ILE A 284 11.58 -14.91 20.42
N PHE A 285 11.80 -15.19 19.13
CA PHE A 285 12.89 -16.06 18.68
C PHE A 285 14.25 -15.57 19.17
N ALA A 286 14.57 -14.29 18.98
CA ALA A 286 15.85 -13.73 19.40
C ALA A 286 16.07 -13.83 20.92
N THR A 287 15.01 -13.63 21.70
CA THR A 287 15.06 -13.72 23.17
C THR A 287 15.25 -15.16 23.64
N LEU A 288 14.51 -16.12 23.06
CA LEU A 288 14.66 -17.55 23.37
C LEU A 288 16.04 -18.08 22.96
N MET A 289 16.54 -17.69 21.79
CA MET A 289 17.86 -18.09 21.31
C MET A 289 18.96 -17.48 22.19
N GLY A 290 18.87 -16.19 22.51
CA GLY A 290 19.85 -15.49 23.34
C GLY A 290 19.91 -16.01 24.77
N PHE A 291 18.78 -16.07 25.47
CA PHE A 291 18.72 -16.35 26.90
C PHE A 291 18.40 -17.80 27.25
N GLY A 292 17.70 -18.54 26.38
CA GLY A 292 17.36 -19.94 26.60
C GLY A 292 18.38 -20.93 26.05
N VAL A 293 19.21 -20.51 25.07
CA VAL A 293 20.19 -21.39 24.41
C VAL A 293 21.61 -20.86 24.55
N LEU A 294 21.91 -19.68 23.99
CA LEU A 294 23.28 -19.16 23.92
C LEU A 294 23.84 -18.85 25.32
N LEU A 295 23.11 -18.11 26.14
CA LEU A 295 23.58 -17.72 27.48
C LEU A 295 23.83 -18.95 28.39
N PRO A 296 22.92 -19.94 28.50
CA PRO A 296 23.18 -21.12 29.32
C PRO A 296 24.31 -21.99 28.76
N MET A 297 24.43 -22.13 27.43
CA MET A 297 25.57 -22.84 26.84
C MET A 297 26.90 -22.17 27.15
N ILE A 298 26.98 -20.84 27.00
CA ILE A 298 28.20 -20.08 27.34
C ILE A 298 28.51 -20.25 28.82
N ALA A 299 27.50 -20.18 29.70
CA ALA A 299 27.68 -20.37 31.13
C ALA A 299 28.26 -21.75 31.47
N LEU A 300 27.76 -22.82 30.84
CA LEU A 300 28.27 -24.18 31.05
C LEU A 300 29.67 -24.37 30.45
N LEU A 301 29.92 -23.87 29.23
CA LEU A 301 31.17 -24.08 28.50
C LEU A 301 32.35 -23.36 29.16
N PHE A 302 32.11 -22.16 29.68
CA PHE A 302 33.13 -21.36 30.38
C PHE A 302 33.08 -21.49 31.91
N GLN A 303 32.25 -22.40 32.45
CA GLN A 303 32.08 -22.60 33.90
C GLN A 303 31.78 -21.28 34.64
N LEU A 304 30.92 -20.44 34.06
CA LEU A 304 30.53 -19.16 34.66
C LEU A 304 29.66 -19.39 35.90
N SER A 305 29.52 -18.34 36.72
CA SER A 305 28.69 -18.38 37.93
C SER A 305 27.27 -18.86 37.62
N LEU A 306 26.71 -19.70 38.51
CA LEU A 306 25.37 -20.26 38.37
C LEU A 306 24.26 -19.20 38.21
N SER A 307 24.52 -17.96 38.63
CA SER A 307 23.62 -16.82 38.42
C SER A 307 23.26 -16.58 36.95
N PHE A 308 24.16 -16.89 36.01
CA PHE A 308 23.86 -16.77 34.57
C PHE A 308 22.84 -17.81 34.09
N LEU A 309 22.89 -19.03 34.64
CA LEU A 309 21.90 -20.09 34.35
C LEU A 309 20.53 -19.70 34.92
N VAL A 310 20.50 -19.23 36.17
CA VAL A 310 19.25 -18.77 36.82
C VAL A 310 18.63 -17.61 36.04
N PHE A 311 19.45 -16.66 35.58
CA PHE A 311 18.98 -15.54 34.77
C PHE A 311 18.41 -16.01 33.43
N GLY A 312 19.13 -16.86 32.69
CA GLY A 312 18.65 -17.41 31.42
C GLY A 312 17.33 -18.18 31.55
N ILE A 313 17.20 -19.01 32.59
CA ILE A 313 15.96 -19.76 32.88
C ILE A 313 14.80 -18.81 33.21
N SER A 314 15.05 -17.79 34.03
CA SER A 314 14.02 -16.81 34.43
C SER A 314 13.48 -16.04 33.22
N VAL A 315 14.37 -15.57 32.34
CA VAL A 315 13.98 -14.88 31.10
C VAL A 315 13.20 -15.83 30.18
N THR A 316 13.66 -17.07 30.02
CA THR A 316 13.01 -18.05 29.14
C THR A 316 11.59 -18.37 29.61
N LEU A 317 11.39 -18.61 30.91
CA LEU A 317 10.07 -18.89 31.47
C LEU A 317 9.14 -17.68 31.33
N SER A 318 9.66 -16.48 31.60
CA SER A 318 8.94 -15.22 31.39
C SER A 318 8.47 -15.04 29.94
N VAL A 319 9.32 -15.37 28.96
CA VAL A 319 8.93 -15.32 27.54
C VAL A 319 7.83 -16.34 27.24
N LEU A 320 7.86 -17.55 27.81
CA LEU A 320 6.80 -18.54 27.62
C LEU A 320 5.47 -18.06 28.17
N VAL A 321 5.46 -17.45 29.36
CA VAL A 321 4.25 -16.86 29.95
C VAL A 321 3.77 -15.66 29.15
N TYR A 322 4.69 -14.80 28.70
CA TYR A 322 4.37 -13.68 27.80
C TYR A 322 3.68 -14.16 26.51
N VAL A 323 4.19 -15.23 25.89
CA VAL A 323 3.59 -15.82 24.70
C VAL A 323 2.21 -16.41 25.02
N ALA A 324 2.09 -17.19 26.11
CA ALA A 324 0.82 -17.81 26.49
C ALA A 324 -0.29 -16.79 26.73
N LEU A 325 0.02 -15.65 27.35
CA LEU A 325 -0.94 -14.59 27.64
C LEU A 325 -1.13 -13.60 26.49
N GLY A 326 -0.08 -13.33 25.72
CA GLY A 326 -0.04 -12.26 24.72
C GLY A 326 -0.40 -12.68 23.30
N LEU A 327 -0.19 -13.94 22.92
CA LEU A 327 -0.35 -14.39 21.53
C LEU A 327 -1.80 -14.30 21.05
N TYR A 328 -2.76 -14.79 21.84
CA TYR A 328 -4.17 -14.79 21.44
C TYR A 328 -4.75 -13.37 21.26
N PRO A 329 -4.59 -12.44 22.21
CA PRO A 329 -5.02 -11.04 22.03
C PRO A 329 -4.38 -10.37 20.82
N PHE A 330 -3.09 -10.66 20.56
CA PHE A 330 -2.38 -10.13 19.41
C PHE A 330 -2.97 -10.63 18.09
N LEU A 331 -3.18 -11.95 17.96
CA LEU A 331 -3.78 -12.55 16.76
C LEU A 331 -5.20 -12.05 16.50
N TYR A 332 -6.02 -11.93 17.56
CA TYR A 332 -7.38 -11.41 17.44
C TYR A 332 -7.40 -9.97 16.91
N ARG A 333 -6.46 -9.12 17.34
CA ARG A 333 -6.34 -7.75 16.86
C ARG A 333 -5.89 -7.70 15.41
N GLU A 334 -4.85 -8.45 15.05
CA GLU A 334 -4.31 -8.45 13.69
C GLU A 334 -5.35 -8.93 12.66
N ALA A 335 -6.14 -9.94 13.02
CA ALA A 335 -7.23 -10.45 12.18
C ALA A 335 -8.33 -9.40 11.93
N ASN A 336 -8.61 -8.55 12.93
CA ASN A 336 -9.65 -7.53 12.85
C ASN A 336 -9.16 -6.18 12.33
N ALA A 337 -7.84 -5.92 12.32
CA ALA A 337 -7.26 -4.66 11.84
C ALA A 337 -7.33 -4.48 10.31
N LYS A 338 -7.46 -5.58 9.53
CA LYS A 338 -7.58 -5.52 8.06
C LYS A 338 -8.99 -5.13 7.54
N LYS A 339 -9.94 -4.85 8.43
CA LYS A 339 -11.33 -4.52 8.09
C LYS A 339 -11.71 -3.04 8.34
N ALA A 340 -10.77 -2.21 8.77
CA ALA A 340 -10.95 -0.77 8.98
C ALA A 340 -9.97 -0.02 8.09
#